data_AF-I3XZK3-F1
#
_entry.id   AF-I3XZK3-F1
#
_cell.length_a   1.000
_cell.length_b   1.000
_cell.length_c   1.000
_cell.angle_alpha   90.00
_cell.angle_beta   90.00
_cell.angle_gamma   90.00
#
_symmetry.space_group_name_H-M   'P 1'
#
loop_
_entity.id
_entity.type
_entity.pdbx_description
1 polymer ?
#
loop_
_entity_poly.entity_id
_entity_poly.type
_entity_poly.pdbx_seq_one_letter_code
_entity_poly.pdbx_strand_id
1 'polypeptide(L)'
;MIKVLIVDDNDNNRLTLNLLLEEVEGVEIHEAEDGQIAVEMCVKQNFDLIFMDIMMPNLDGFEATKFIKQIHKKSMIIAISALDDEASKRQMLSLGAEDYLTKPLYAEHFLQRIKQYLRIIALRNAPMQKYPKALNPFNSHVYHRMMTFHIDDETALVEFWDYWLNGEKNVIDLSDCVRLIYGFALWLLKHSYECSIVVEENEEKLYMMLLHVKPLHSNIIKNILLKHFSNAKYILCNEMLAFQLDKPIKQDNGSVEISEETKQILSKTHDNMMSAQEYINTTAISFMSKIDGLEVLNDETDKAILDFEKVPDKAHLAIVYENFQEYADVLAELMEFEHLGFAIQTLINFLSTLTVEQMDSEKSKRLSAMLLNLLHDLASWRENVFITQVARDIHYLDSSLLSSCIQIEAIFEEKSLDPNHDDEIEFF
;
A
#
# COMPACT_ATOMS: atom_id res chain seq x y z
N MET A 1 -33.92 -1.65 0.97
CA MET A 1 -33.93 -0.69 2.10
C MET A 1 -32.81 -1.08 3.03
N ILE A 2 -32.13 -0.09 3.61
CA ILE A 2 -31.07 -0.29 4.60
C ILE A 2 -31.74 -0.51 5.95
N LYS A 3 -31.45 -1.63 6.61
CA LYS A 3 -32.04 -1.96 7.90
C LYS A 3 -31.19 -1.37 9.03
N VAL A 4 -31.80 -0.50 9.82
CA VAL A 4 -31.16 0.18 10.96
C VAL A 4 -31.75 -0.35 12.25
N LEU A 5 -30.91 -0.71 13.21
CA LEU A 5 -31.31 -1.10 14.56
C LEU A 5 -30.87 -0.01 15.56
N ILE A 6 -31.79 0.49 16.37
CA ILE A 6 -31.50 1.41 17.48
C ILE A 6 -31.58 0.62 18.78
N VAL A 7 -30.51 0.64 19.58
CA VAL A 7 -30.40 -0.09 20.84
C VAL A 7 -30.09 0.87 21.96
N ASP A 8 -31.04 1.09 22.85
CA ASP A 8 -30.93 2.00 24.00
C ASP A 8 -32.02 1.64 25.02
N ASP A 9 -31.70 1.64 26.31
CA ASP A 9 -32.65 1.29 27.37
C ASP A 9 -33.64 2.41 27.69
N ASN A 10 -33.35 3.63 27.22
CA ASN A 10 -34.21 4.78 27.40
C ASN A 10 -35.10 5.04 26.18
N ASP A 11 -36.41 4.89 26.37
CA ASP A 11 -37.43 5.13 25.33
C ASP A 11 -37.31 6.51 24.65
N ASN A 12 -36.91 7.56 25.40
CA ASN A 12 -36.77 8.90 24.82
C ASN A 12 -35.55 9.02 23.88
N ASN A 13 -34.46 8.30 24.17
CA ASN A 13 -33.29 8.27 23.30
C ASN A 13 -33.62 7.53 22.01
N ARG A 14 -34.31 6.39 22.10
CA ARG A 14 -34.79 5.65 20.92
C ARG A 14 -35.73 6.51 20.08
N LEU A 15 -36.70 7.18 20.71
CA LEU A 15 -37.61 8.10 20.02
C LEU A 15 -36.87 9.24 19.31
N THR A 16 -35.86 9.83 19.97
CA THR A 16 -35.06 10.90 19.37
C THR A 16 -34.31 10.43 18.12
N LEU A 17 -33.65 9.27 18.21
CA LEU A 17 -32.95 8.68 17.06
C LEU A 17 -33.90 8.27 15.94
N ASN A 18 -35.08 7.75 16.29
CA ASN A 18 -36.10 7.40 15.33
C ASN A 18 -36.56 8.63 14.54
N LEU A 19 -36.93 9.72 15.23
CA LEU A 19 -37.31 11.00 14.60
C LEU A 19 -36.21 11.58 13.70
N LEU A 20 -34.94 11.46 14.10
CA LEU A 20 -33.82 11.90 13.26
C LEU A 20 -33.64 11.03 12.01
N LEU A 21 -33.94 9.74 12.10
CA LEU A 21 -33.80 8.78 11.00
C LEU A 21 -35.02 8.76 10.05
N GLU A 22 -36.18 9.22 10.49
CA GLU A 22 -37.37 9.39 9.64
C GLU A 22 -37.11 10.34 8.45
N GLU A 23 -36.21 11.32 8.61
CA GLU A 23 -35.80 12.24 7.54
C GLU A 23 -34.94 11.56 6.45
N VAL A 24 -34.58 10.28 6.63
CA VAL A 24 -33.63 9.57 5.78
C VAL A 24 -34.35 8.54 4.90
N GLU A 25 -34.38 8.80 3.60
CA GLU A 25 -35.05 7.92 2.64
C GLU A 25 -34.39 6.53 2.54
N GLY A 26 -35.23 5.50 2.37
CA GLY A 26 -34.77 4.13 2.07
C GLY A 26 -34.25 3.35 3.29
N VAL A 27 -34.48 3.86 4.50
CA VAL A 27 -34.13 3.22 5.78
C VAL A 27 -35.35 2.52 6.39
N GLU A 28 -35.13 1.34 6.95
CA GLU A 28 -36.11 0.57 7.73
C GLU A 28 -35.62 0.47 9.18
N ILE A 29 -36.30 1.16 10.10
CA ILE A 29 -35.88 1.30 11.50
C ILE A 29 -36.47 0.17 12.35
N HIS A 30 -35.63 -0.41 13.20
CA HIS A 30 -35.99 -1.35 14.25
C HIS A 30 -35.43 -0.87 15.59
N GLU A 31 -36.04 -1.28 16.69
CA GLU A 31 -35.63 -0.88 18.03
C GLU A 31 -35.43 -2.10 18.94
N ALA A 32 -34.46 -2.00 19.85
CA ALA A 32 -34.23 -2.92 20.95
C ALA A 32 -34.01 -2.13 22.25
N GLU A 33 -34.59 -2.62 23.34
CA GLU A 33 -34.53 -1.96 24.67
C GLU A 33 -33.32 -2.38 25.50
N ASP A 34 -32.55 -3.39 25.08
CA ASP A 34 -31.26 -3.75 25.69
C ASP A 34 -30.36 -4.51 24.71
N GLY A 35 -29.12 -4.77 25.14
CA GLY A 35 -28.13 -5.49 24.35
C GLY A 35 -28.51 -6.95 24.07
N GLN A 36 -29.25 -7.60 24.98
CA GLN A 36 -29.65 -9.00 24.83
C GLN A 36 -30.67 -9.15 23.69
N ILE A 37 -31.68 -8.30 23.66
CA ILE A 37 -32.70 -8.26 22.60
C ILE A 37 -32.04 -7.89 21.28
N ALA A 38 -31.09 -6.95 21.27
CA ALA A 38 -30.35 -6.59 20.06
C ALA A 38 -29.59 -7.78 19.46
N VAL A 39 -28.88 -8.56 20.29
CA VAL A 39 -28.19 -9.78 19.87
C VAL A 39 -29.18 -10.80 19.31
N GLU A 40 -30.30 -11.05 19.99
CA GLU A 40 -31.33 -11.99 19.54
C GLU A 40 -31.97 -11.58 18.21
N MET A 41 -32.18 -10.29 17.99
CA MET A 41 -32.66 -9.74 16.72
C MET A 41 -31.63 -9.94 15.61
N CYS A 42 -30.35 -9.67 15.89
CA CYS A 42 -29.26 -9.88 14.96
C CYS A 42 -29.11 -11.36 14.57
N VAL A 43 -29.32 -12.31 15.49
CA VAL A 43 -29.32 -13.75 15.14
C VAL A 43 -30.42 -14.11 14.13
N LYS A 44 -31.57 -13.43 14.19
CA LYS A 44 -32.75 -13.74 13.35
C LYS A 44 -32.71 -13.02 12.00
N GLN A 45 -32.12 -11.84 11.93
CA GLN A 45 -32.02 -11.06 10.70
C GLN A 45 -30.82 -10.13 10.70
N ASN A 46 -30.33 -9.81 9.51
CA ASN A 46 -29.20 -8.91 9.34
C ASN A 46 -29.66 -7.45 9.43
N PHE A 47 -28.86 -6.64 10.12
CA PHE A 47 -28.93 -5.18 10.10
C PHE A 47 -27.69 -4.62 9.42
N ASP A 48 -27.89 -3.59 8.61
CA ASP A 48 -26.81 -2.90 7.91
C ASP A 48 -26.09 -1.89 8.82
N LEU A 49 -26.85 -1.23 9.69
CA LEU A 49 -26.38 -0.22 10.64
C LEU A 49 -27.04 -0.43 12.00
N ILE A 50 -26.27 -0.28 13.07
CA ILE A 50 -26.72 -0.45 14.45
C ILE A 50 -26.22 0.73 15.27
N PHE A 51 -27.14 1.44 15.92
CA PHE A 51 -26.84 2.41 16.95
C PHE A 51 -26.91 1.73 18.31
N MET A 52 -25.81 1.72 19.05
CA MET A 52 -25.66 0.94 20.28
C MET A 52 -25.35 1.86 21.46
N ASP A 53 -26.25 1.95 22.44
CA ASP A 53 -25.91 2.52 23.73
C ASP A 53 -24.88 1.64 24.45
N ILE A 54 -23.97 2.26 25.19
CA ILE A 54 -22.95 1.56 25.97
C ILE A 54 -23.54 1.11 27.29
N MET A 55 -24.29 1.98 27.95
CA MET A 55 -24.73 1.78 29.33
C MET A 55 -26.17 1.28 29.33
N MET A 56 -26.34 -0.04 29.37
CA MET A 56 -27.66 -0.69 29.38
C MET A 56 -27.73 -1.77 30.47
N PRO A 57 -28.91 -2.07 31.02
CA PRO A 57 -29.12 -3.21 31.92
C PRO A 57 -28.98 -4.55 31.17
N ASN A 58 -28.78 -5.62 31.93
CA ASN A 58 -28.59 -6.99 31.45
C ASN A 58 -27.28 -7.20 30.68
N LEU A 59 -27.27 -6.89 29.38
CA LEU A 59 -26.12 -7.01 28.50
C LEU A 59 -25.73 -5.62 28.03
N ASP A 60 -24.52 -5.19 28.41
CA ASP A 60 -24.04 -3.86 28.06
C ASP A 60 -23.67 -3.74 26.57
N GLY A 61 -23.47 -2.52 26.10
CA GLY A 61 -23.14 -2.26 24.70
C GLY A 61 -21.80 -2.84 24.26
N PHE A 62 -20.85 -3.04 25.19
CA PHE A 62 -19.57 -3.65 24.89
C PHE A 62 -19.75 -5.13 24.54
N GLU A 63 -20.40 -5.88 25.43
CA GLU A 63 -20.66 -7.30 25.23
C GLU A 63 -21.57 -7.54 24.04
N ALA A 64 -22.64 -6.74 23.88
CA ALA A 64 -23.55 -6.82 22.74
C ALA A 64 -22.81 -6.58 21.41
N THR A 65 -21.96 -5.55 21.33
CA THR A 65 -21.14 -5.26 20.14
C THR A 65 -20.25 -6.44 19.78
N LYS A 66 -19.57 -7.01 20.79
CA LYS A 66 -18.70 -8.18 20.60
C LYS A 66 -19.46 -9.37 20.04
N PHE A 67 -20.64 -9.69 20.59
CA PHE A 67 -21.46 -10.81 20.11
C PHE A 67 -22.00 -10.55 18.71
N ILE A 68 -22.54 -9.35 18.45
CA ILE A 68 -23.10 -9.01 17.13
C ILE A 68 -22.02 -9.07 16.06
N LYS A 69 -20.80 -8.57 16.30
CA LYS A 69 -19.70 -8.65 15.32
C LYS A 69 -19.21 -10.08 15.05
N GLN A 70 -19.36 -11.00 16.01
CA GLN A 70 -19.07 -12.42 15.76
C GLN A 70 -20.08 -13.06 14.80
N ILE A 71 -21.35 -12.65 14.87
CA ILE A 71 -22.43 -13.18 14.02
C ILE A 71 -22.46 -12.47 12.65
N HIS A 72 -22.35 -11.14 12.65
CA HIS A 72 -22.45 -10.28 11.48
C HIS A 72 -21.29 -9.28 11.42
N LYS A 73 -20.14 -9.76 10.93
CA LYS A 73 -18.93 -8.95 10.76
C LYS A 73 -19.14 -7.67 9.93
N LYS A 74 -20.10 -7.69 9.00
CA LYS A 74 -20.38 -6.59 8.06
C LYS A 74 -21.31 -5.51 8.60
N SER A 75 -22.06 -5.78 9.68
CA SER A 75 -22.98 -4.79 10.26
C SER A 75 -22.18 -3.62 10.82
N MET A 76 -22.49 -2.41 10.38
CA MET A 76 -21.85 -1.21 10.92
C MET A 76 -22.43 -0.92 12.30
N ILE A 77 -21.60 -0.80 13.33
CA ILE A 77 -22.04 -0.50 14.70
C ILE A 77 -21.49 0.85 15.11
N ILE A 78 -22.37 1.75 15.54
CA ILE A 78 -22.02 3.09 16.01
C ILE A 78 -22.37 3.17 17.49
N ALA A 79 -21.36 3.37 18.32
CA ALA A 79 -21.55 3.54 19.76
C ALA A 79 -22.15 4.93 20.04
N ILE A 80 -23.21 4.97 20.84
CA ILE A 80 -23.80 6.21 21.34
C ILE A 80 -23.68 6.22 22.85
N SER A 81 -23.13 7.25 23.47
CA SER A 81 -23.02 7.28 24.94
C SER A 81 -23.06 8.68 25.50
N ALA A 82 -23.52 8.80 26.75
CA ALA A 82 -23.39 10.02 27.54
C ALA A 82 -21.99 10.21 28.15
N LEU A 83 -21.16 9.15 28.13
CA LEU A 83 -19.77 9.23 28.55
C LEU A 83 -18.93 9.84 27.42
N ASP A 84 -18.22 10.93 27.73
CA ASP A 84 -17.23 11.53 26.85
C ASP A 84 -15.82 11.21 27.38
N ASP A 85 -15.56 9.92 27.64
CA ASP A 85 -14.26 9.46 28.09
C ASP A 85 -13.59 8.59 27.04
N GLU A 86 -12.31 8.88 26.78
CA GLU A 86 -11.52 8.25 25.74
C GLU A 86 -11.29 6.75 25.98
N ALA A 87 -11.42 6.25 27.23
CA ALA A 87 -11.25 4.84 27.53
C ALA A 87 -12.44 4.02 27.00
N SER A 88 -13.67 4.45 27.27
CA SER A 88 -14.89 3.83 26.76
C SER A 88 -14.94 3.82 25.23
N LYS A 89 -14.52 4.94 24.61
CA LYS A 89 -14.42 5.05 23.15
C LYS A 89 -13.42 4.06 22.56
N ARG A 90 -12.17 4.02 23.08
CA ARG A 90 -11.15 3.06 22.64
C ARG A 90 -11.63 1.62 22.79
N GLN A 91 -12.28 1.32 23.90
CA GLN A 91 -12.81 -0.02 24.16
C GLN A 91 -13.91 -0.41 23.15
N MET A 92 -14.90 0.46 22.88
CA MET A 92 -15.93 0.16 21.88
C MET A 92 -15.35 -0.06 20.47
N LEU A 93 -14.41 0.80 20.06
CA LEU A 93 -13.75 0.66 18.76
C LEU A 93 -12.96 -0.66 18.67
N SER A 94 -12.26 -1.06 19.74
CA SER A 94 -11.54 -2.33 19.78
C SER A 94 -12.45 -3.57 19.69
N LEU A 95 -13.72 -3.44 20.08
CA LEU A 95 -14.73 -4.50 19.96
C LEU A 95 -15.42 -4.52 18.59
N GLY A 96 -15.06 -3.58 17.71
CA GLY A 96 -15.53 -3.50 16.33
C GLY A 96 -16.59 -2.44 16.08
N ALA A 97 -16.91 -1.55 17.04
CA ALA A 97 -17.65 -0.35 16.69
C ALA A 97 -16.85 0.49 15.67
N GLU A 98 -17.53 1.10 14.71
CA GLU A 98 -16.91 1.82 13.59
C GLU A 98 -16.93 3.33 13.78
N ASP A 99 -17.76 3.83 14.70
CA ASP A 99 -17.72 5.21 15.16
C ASP A 99 -18.32 5.30 16.57
N TYR A 100 -18.09 6.46 17.20
CA TYR A 100 -18.61 6.84 18.50
C TYR A 100 -19.19 8.25 18.40
N LEU A 101 -20.43 8.44 18.86
CA LEU A 101 -20.99 9.78 19.04
C LEU A 101 -21.54 9.98 20.45
N THR A 102 -21.24 11.15 20.98
CA THR A 102 -21.60 11.56 22.33
C THR A 102 -23.00 12.16 22.34
N LYS A 103 -23.77 11.83 23.37
CA LYS A 103 -25.04 12.50 23.66
C LYS A 103 -24.73 13.87 24.30
N PRO A 104 -25.46 14.96 23.97
CA PRO A 104 -26.63 15.01 23.10
C PRO A 104 -26.29 15.05 21.59
N LEU A 105 -27.09 14.37 20.78
CA LEU A 105 -26.95 14.35 19.33
C LEU A 105 -27.59 15.60 18.71
N TYR A 106 -26.78 16.42 18.05
CA TYR A 106 -27.27 17.56 17.28
C TYR A 106 -27.71 17.09 15.88
N ALA A 107 -28.95 17.42 15.49
CA ALA A 107 -29.60 16.92 14.29
C ALA A 107 -28.75 17.08 13.01
N GLU A 108 -28.19 18.28 12.76
CA GLU A 108 -27.39 18.54 11.56
C GLU A 108 -26.15 17.65 11.48
N HIS A 109 -25.41 17.51 12.59
CA HIS A 109 -24.21 16.67 12.66
C HIS A 109 -24.54 15.18 12.53
N PHE A 110 -25.62 14.74 13.17
CA PHE A 110 -26.09 13.36 13.09
C PHE A 110 -26.48 12.99 11.65
N LEU A 111 -27.29 13.81 10.98
CA LEU A 111 -27.73 13.58 9.60
C LEU A 111 -26.55 13.56 8.61
N GLN A 112 -25.53 14.41 8.82
CA GLN A 112 -24.32 14.37 8.01
C GLN A 112 -23.56 13.05 8.19
N ARG A 113 -23.38 12.58 9.43
CA ARG A 113 -22.75 11.29 9.72
C ARG A 113 -23.53 10.12 9.14
N ILE A 114 -24.85 10.13 9.28
CA ILE A 114 -25.75 9.12 8.67
C ILE A 114 -25.52 9.02 7.16
N LYS A 115 -25.51 10.14 6.43
CA LYS A 115 -25.29 10.12 4.98
C LYS A 115 -23.96 9.44 4.62
N GLN A 116 -22.92 9.64 5.43
CA GLN A 116 -21.64 8.97 5.23
C GLN A 116 -21.74 7.46 5.52
N TYR A 117 -22.34 7.06 6.64
CA TYR A 117 -22.54 5.65 6.98
C TYR A 117 -23.31 4.90 5.89
N LEU A 118 -24.42 5.46 5.41
CA LEU A 118 -25.23 4.84 4.36
C LEU A 118 -24.46 4.71 3.03
N ARG A 119 -23.62 5.70 2.69
CA ARG A 119 -22.73 5.61 1.53
C ARG A 119 -21.72 4.47 1.68
N ILE A 120 -21.09 4.34 2.84
CA ILE A 120 -20.13 3.26 3.12
C ILE A 120 -20.83 1.89 3.03
N ILE A 121 -22.01 1.75 3.63
CA ILE A 121 -22.83 0.54 3.57
C ILE A 121 -23.19 0.20 2.12
N ALA A 122 -23.61 1.20 1.32
CA ALA A 122 -23.92 1.00 -0.09
C ALA A 122 -22.70 0.51 -0.90
N LEU A 123 -21.50 1.03 -0.61
CA LEU A 123 -20.25 0.57 -1.22
C LEU A 123 -19.90 -0.87 -0.80
N ARG A 124 -20.10 -1.24 0.46
CA ARG A 124 -19.88 -2.61 0.98
C ARG A 124 -20.84 -3.63 0.39
N ASN A 125 -22.08 -3.21 0.10
CA ASN A 125 -23.15 -4.05 -0.43
C ASN A 125 -23.23 -4.05 -1.96
N ALA A 126 -22.46 -3.20 -2.65
CA ALA A 126 -22.37 -3.23 -4.10
C ALA A 126 -21.81 -4.59 -4.56
N PRO A 127 -22.43 -5.27 -5.53
CA PRO A 127 -21.91 -6.54 -6.03
C PRO A 127 -20.50 -6.32 -6.60
N MET A 128 -19.52 -7.09 -6.12
CA MET A 128 -18.19 -7.13 -6.73
C MET A 128 -18.36 -7.36 -8.23
N GLN A 129 -18.03 -6.37 -9.05
CA GLN A 129 -18.02 -6.51 -10.49
C GLN A 129 -17.02 -7.62 -10.85
N LYS A 130 -17.50 -8.67 -11.52
CA LYS A 130 -16.68 -9.77 -12.07
C LYS A 130 -15.47 -9.18 -12.80
N TYR A 131 -14.27 -9.67 -12.47
CA TYR A 131 -13.01 -9.30 -13.10
C TYR A 131 -13.15 -9.20 -14.63
N PRO A 132 -12.55 -8.20 -15.31
CA PRO A 132 -12.40 -8.23 -16.75
C PRO A 132 -11.68 -9.53 -17.15
N LYS A 133 -12.10 -10.15 -18.25
CA LYS A 133 -11.48 -11.37 -18.77
C LYS A 133 -10.02 -11.07 -19.09
N ALA A 134 -9.08 -11.73 -18.41
CA ALA A 134 -7.66 -11.62 -18.68
C ALA A 134 -7.37 -11.78 -20.18
N LEU A 135 -6.52 -10.90 -20.72
CA LEU A 135 -6.13 -10.91 -22.13
C LEU A 135 -5.03 -11.93 -22.40
N ASN A 136 -4.12 -12.14 -21.43
CA ASN A 136 -3.00 -13.05 -21.59
C ASN A 136 -3.49 -14.51 -21.78
N PRO A 137 -2.83 -15.28 -22.66
CA PRO A 137 -3.23 -16.67 -22.94
C PRO A 137 -2.76 -17.67 -21.88
N PHE A 138 -2.03 -17.23 -20.85
CA PHE A 138 -1.41 -18.11 -19.86
C PHE A 138 -2.28 -18.31 -18.61
N ASN A 139 -2.99 -17.28 -18.16
CA ASN A 139 -3.68 -17.28 -16.87
C ASN A 139 -4.90 -16.34 -16.86
N SER A 140 -6.01 -16.81 -16.30
CA SER A 140 -7.24 -16.03 -16.11
C SER A 140 -7.28 -15.19 -14.82
N HIS A 141 -6.36 -15.44 -13.88
CA HIS A 141 -6.29 -14.77 -12.58
C HIS A 141 -5.15 -13.74 -12.60
N VAL A 142 -5.50 -12.51 -12.94
CA VAL A 142 -4.62 -11.33 -12.96
C VAL A 142 -5.23 -10.21 -12.13
N TYR A 143 -4.42 -9.23 -11.74
CA TYR A 143 -4.92 -8.05 -11.06
C TYR A 143 -5.92 -7.27 -11.93
N HIS A 144 -6.73 -6.44 -11.28
CA HIS A 144 -7.74 -5.62 -11.97
C HIS A 144 -7.13 -4.53 -12.86
N ARG A 145 -5.88 -4.13 -12.59
CA ARG A 145 -5.15 -3.12 -13.36
C ARG A 145 -4.42 -3.78 -14.52
N MET A 146 -4.69 -3.29 -15.72
CA MET A 146 -3.97 -3.60 -16.94
C MET A 146 -3.30 -2.32 -17.43
N MET A 147 -2.02 -2.40 -17.78
CA MET A 147 -1.29 -1.30 -18.42
C MET A 147 -1.32 -1.50 -19.92
N THR A 148 -1.53 -0.44 -20.69
CA THR A 148 -1.50 -0.54 -22.15
C THR A 148 -0.78 0.67 -22.73
N PHE A 149 0.22 0.39 -23.56
CA PHE A 149 0.95 1.37 -24.36
C PHE A 149 0.44 1.26 -25.79
N HIS A 150 -0.12 2.34 -26.31
CA HIS A 150 -0.51 2.43 -27.73
C HIS A 150 0.71 2.99 -28.46
N ILE A 151 1.23 2.24 -29.43
CA ILE A 151 2.45 2.60 -30.14
C ILE A 151 2.06 3.08 -31.55
N ASP A 152 1.96 4.39 -31.68
CA ASP A 152 1.67 5.14 -32.90
C ASP A 152 2.88 5.96 -33.38
N ASP A 153 3.85 6.25 -32.50
CA ASP A 153 5.12 6.89 -32.83
C ASP A 153 6.33 6.37 -32.00
N GLU A 154 7.53 6.89 -32.30
CA GLU A 154 8.77 6.50 -31.61
C GLU A 154 8.81 7.02 -30.17
N THR A 155 8.11 8.11 -29.86
CA THR A 155 8.05 8.70 -28.52
C THR A 155 7.28 7.79 -27.56
N ALA A 156 6.11 7.30 -27.96
CA ALA A 156 5.33 6.32 -27.19
C ALA A 156 6.12 5.03 -26.93
N LEU A 157 6.98 4.64 -27.87
CA LEU A 157 7.84 3.47 -27.72
C LEU A 157 9.01 3.71 -26.75
N VAL A 158 9.56 4.93 -26.70
CA VAL A 158 10.56 5.34 -25.70
C VAL A 158 9.93 5.40 -24.31
N GLU A 159 8.70 5.88 -24.16
CA GLU A 159 7.99 5.86 -22.87
C GLU A 159 7.83 4.43 -22.31
N PHE A 160 7.50 3.46 -23.17
CA PHE A 160 7.48 2.05 -22.79
C PHE A 160 8.86 1.55 -22.32
N TRP A 161 9.92 1.90 -23.04
CA TRP A 161 11.29 1.52 -22.70
C TRP A 161 11.71 2.08 -21.35
N ASP A 162 11.56 3.40 -21.16
CA ASP A 162 11.95 4.10 -19.93
C ASP A 162 11.15 3.59 -18.74
N TYR A 163 9.83 3.38 -18.90
CA TYR A 163 9.00 2.87 -17.82
C TYR A 163 9.45 1.49 -17.33
N TRP A 164 9.94 0.60 -18.22
CA TRP A 164 10.26 -0.78 -17.86
C TRP A 164 11.73 -1.03 -17.54
N LEU A 165 12.65 -0.17 -17.98
CA LEU A 165 14.09 -0.33 -17.71
C LEU A 165 14.66 0.66 -16.69
N ASN A 166 13.94 1.73 -16.36
CA ASN A 166 14.34 2.63 -15.27
C ASN A 166 13.70 2.17 -13.95
N GLY A 167 14.54 2.00 -12.92
CA GLY A 167 14.14 1.49 -11.59
C GLY A 167 14.29 -0.04 -11.45
N GLU A 168 14.43 -0.51 -10.21
CA GLU A 168 14.53 -1.95 -9.94
C GLU A 168 13.15 -2.62 -10.01
N LYS A 169 12.98 -3.55 -10.94
CA LYS A 169 11.80 -4.41 -11.04
C LYS A 169 12.22 -5.86 -10.85
N ASN A 170 11.71 -6.49 -9.79
CA ASN A 170 12.03 -7.86 -9.43
C ASN A 170 11.35 -8.87 -10.38
N VAL A 171 11.81 -8.93 -11.63
CA VAL A 171 11.27 -9.76 -12.70
C VAL A 171 12.43 -10.35 -13.50
N ILE A 172 12.51 -11.68 -13.55
CA ILE A 172 13.57 -12.41 -14.26
C ILE A 172 13.45 -12.15 -15.76
N ASP A 173 14.58 -11.92 -16.42
CA ASP A 173 14.70 -11.69 -17.87
C ASP A 173 13.90 -10.48 -18.41
N LEU A 174 13.53 -9.54 -17.53
CA LEU A 174 12.72 -8.38 -17.90
C LEU A 174 13.40 -7.54 -18.99
N SER A 175 14.70 -7.27 -18.84
CA SER A 175 15.45 -6.42 -19.78
C SER A 175 15.46 -7.01 -21.19
N ASP A 176 15.68 -8.33 -21.30
CA ASP A 176 15.71 -9.03 -22.58
C ASP A 176 14.31 -9.08 -23.22
N CYS A 177 13.26 -9.29 -22.41
CA CYS A 177 11.87 -9.22 -22.87
C CYS A 177 11.51 -7.83 -23.42
N VAL A 178 11.83 -6.77 -22.67
CA VAL A 178 11.55 -5.38 -23.03
C VAL A 178 12.32 -5.00 -24.31
N ARG A 179 13.60 -5.36 -24.40
CA ARG A 179 14.43 -5.12 -25.60
C ARG A 179 13.86 -5.79 -26.85
N LEU A 180 13.35 -7.00 -26.72
CA LEU A 180 12.73 -7.72 -27.83
C LEU A 180 11.41 -7.11 -28.27
N ILE A 181 10.53 -6.80 -27.33
CA ILE A 181 9.24 -6.15 -27.62
C ILE A 181 9.49 -4.78 -28.25
N TYR A 182 10.44 -4.02 -27.73
CA TYR A 182 10.87 -2.76 -28.32
C TYR A 182 11.36 -2.94 -29.77
N GLY A 183 12.23 -3.92 -30.02
CA GLY A 183 12.73 -4.20 -31.37
C GLY A 183 11.63 -4.57 -32.37
N PHE A 184 10.65 -5.38 -31.94
CA PHE A 184 9.51 -5.74 -32.79
C PHE A 184 8.56 -4.56 -33.03
N ALA A 185 8.24 -3.79 -31.98
CA ALA A 185 7.39 -2.60 -32.09
C ALA A 185 8.04 -1.52 -32.97
N LEU A 186 9.35 -1.28 -32.83
CA LEU A 186 10.10 -0.36 -33.68
C LEU A 186 10.08 -0.79 -35.15
N TRP A 187 10.20 -2.10 -35.41
CA TRP A 187 10.09 -2.62 -36.78
C TRP A 187 8.70 -2.39 -37.36
N LEU A 188 7.64 -2.67 -36.60
CA LEU A 188 6.25 -2.44 -37.02
C LEU A 188 6.01 -0.96 -37.34
N LEU A 189 6.46 -0.07 -36.46
CA LEU A 189 6.34 1.36 -36.62
C LEU A 189 7.05 1.88 -37.89
N LYS A 190 8.28 1.42 -38.14
CA LYS A 190 9.05 1.78 -39.36
C LYS A 190 8.39 1.34 -40.67
N HIS A 191 7.49 0.36 -40.61
CA HIS A 191 6.72 -0.13 -41.75
C HIS A 191 5.26 0.37 -41.73
N SER A 192 4.96 1.39 -40.92
CA SER A 192 3.65 2.03 -40.79
C SER A 192 2.55 1.09 -40.31
N TYR A 193 2.89 0.16 -39.40
CA TYR A 193 1.92 -0.65 -38.67
C TYR A 193 1.79 -0.16 -37.24
N GLU A 194 0.55 0.10 -36.81
CA GLU A 194 0.22 0.37 -35.41
C GLU A 194 0.28 -0.92 -34.59
N CYS A 195 0.72 -0.80 -33.33
CA CYS A 195 0.71 -1.92 -32.39
C CYS A 195 0.40 -1.44 -30.98
N SER A 196 0.11 -2.39 -30.08
CA SER A 196 -0.10 -2.08 -28.67
C SER A 196 0.66 -3.07 -27.81
N ILE A 197 1.23 -2.57 -26.72
CA ILE A 197 1.87 -3.40 -25.71
C ILE A 197 0.96 -3.41 -24.49
N VAL A 198 0.45 -4.59 -24.14
CA VAL A 198 -0.40 -4.79 -22.96
C VAL A 198 0.40 -5.52 -21.89
N VAL A 199 0.29 -5.05 -20.65
CA VAL A 199 0.90 -5.71 -19.50
C VAL A 199 -0.16 -6.05 -18.46
N GLU A 200 -0.20 -7.31 -18.10
CA GLU A 200 -1.01 -7.86 -17.01
C GLU A 200 -0.08 -8.56 -16.02
N GLU A 201 -0.48 -8.66 -14.76
CA GLU A 201 0.36 -9.32 -13.75
C GLU A 201 -0.47 -9.95 -12.64
N ASN A 202 0.17 -10.86 -11.91
CA ASN A 202 -0.29 -11.36 -10.63
C ASN A 202 0.90 -11.42 -9.64
N GLU A 203 0.73 -12.14 -8.55
CA GLU A 203 1.74 -12.27 -7.49
C GLU A 203 3.05 -12.89 -7.98
N GLU A 204 2.97 -13.89 -8.86
CA GLU A 204 4.14 -14.70 -9.25
C GLU A 204 4.69 -14.38 -10.64
N LYS A 205 3.89 -13.71 -11.49
CA LYS A 205 4.15 -13.58 -12.92
C LYS A 205 3.84 -12.18 -13.44
N LEU A 206 4.62 -11.78 -14.44
CA LEU A 206 4.34 -10.64 -15.30
C LEU A 206 4.06 -11.17 -16.71
N TYR A 207 2.98 -10.71 -17.33
CA TYR A 207 2.57 -11.09 -18.68
C TYR A 207 2.66 -9.87 -19.59
N MET A 208 3.55 -9.91 -20.58
CA MET A 208 3.75 -8.81 -21.52
C MET A 208 3.37 -9.25 -22.93
N MET A 209 2.46 -8.52 -23.57
CA MET A 209 1.85 -8.90 -24.84
C MET A 209 2.04 -7.80 -25.87
N LEU A 210 2.67 -8.12 -26.99
CA LEU A 210 2.67 -7.28 -28.18
C LEU A 210 1.50 -7.71 -29.08
N LEU A 211 0.55 -6.81 -29.29
CA LEU A 211 -0.62 -7.02 -30.15
C LEU A 211 -0.33 -6.57 -31.59
N HIS A 212 -1.13 -7.06 -32.54
CA HIS A 212 -1.07 -6.74 -33.96
C HIS A 212 0.22 -7.19 -34.66
N VAL A 213 0.85 -8.27 -34.18
CA VAL A 213 2.12 -8.80 -34.73
C VAL A 213 2.00 -9.53 -36.07
N LYS A 214 0.81 -9.55 -36.70
CA LYS A 214 0.56 -10.25 -37.98
C LYS A 214 1.53 -9.88 -39.12
N PRO A 215 2.01 -8.62 -39.26
CA PRO A 215 3.00 -8.26 -40.27
C PRO A 215 4.38 -8.91 -40.05
N LEU A 216 4.68 -9.36 -38.83
CA LEU A 216 5.91 -10.08 -38.50
C LEU A 216 5.74 -11.57 -38.83
N HIS A 217 6.50 -12.06 -39.80
CA HIS A 217 6.48 -13.49 -40.11
C HIS A 217 6.93 -14.33 -38.92
N SER A 218 6.18 -15.38 -38.59
CA SER A 218 6.43 -16.26 -37.43
C SER A 218 7.85 -16.84 -37.39
N ASN A 219 8.45 -17.11 -38.55
CA ASN A 219 9.81 -17.63 -38.65
C ASN A 219 10.86 -16.59 -38.24
N ILE A 220 10.62 -15.30 -38.53
CA ILE A 220 11.50 -14.20 -38.15
C ILE A 220 11.44 -14.03 -36.63
N ILE A 221 10.23 -14.00 -36.05
CA ILE A 221 10.04 -13.92 -34.60
C ILE A 221 10.78 -15.06 -33.89
N LYS A 222 10.57 -16.31 -34.34
CA LYS A 222 11.22 -17.49 -33.75
C LYS A 222 12.75 -17.43 -33.84
N ASN A 223 13.31 -17.01 -34.98
CA ASN A 223 14.76 -16.91 -35.14
C ASN A 223 15.37 -15.83 -34.25
N ILE A 224 14.70 -14.68 -34.12
CA ILE A 224 15.16 -13.59 -33.25
C ILE A 224 15.09 -14.01 -31.79
N LEU A 225 13.99 -14.66 -31.37
CA LEU A 225 13.86 -15.21 -30.01
C LEU A 225 14.93 -16.24 -29.70
N LEU A 226 15.18 -17.20 -30.59
CA LEU A 226 16.25 -18.19 -30.40
C LEU A 226 17.64 -17.56 -30.23
N LYS A 227 17.88 -16.41 -30.86
CA LYS A 227 19.19 -15.74 -30.84
C LYS A 227 19.37 -14.81 -29.65
N HIS A 228 18.30 -14.13 -29.22
CA HIS A 228 18.39 -13.02 -28.28
C HIS A 228 17.66 -13.26 -26.95
N PHE A 229 16.79 -14.26 -26.85
CA PHE A 229 16.12 -14.64 -25.60
C PHE A 229 15.68 -16.12 -25.67
N SER A 230 16.68 -17.00 -25.69
CA SER A 230 16.52 -18.43 -25.97
C SER A 230 15.64 -19.17 -24.96
N ASN A 231 15.59 -18.69 -23.71
CA ASN A 231 14.81 -19.28 -22.62
C ASN A 231 13.40 -18.68 -22.45
N ALA A 232 12.97 -17.79 -23.34
CA ALA A 232 11.69 -17.10 -23.23
C ALA A 232 10.50 -18.07 -23.16
N LYS A 233 9.65 -17.93 -22.13
CA LYS A 233 8.31 -18.53 -22.12
C LYS A 233 7.37 -17.63 -22.90
N TYR A 234 7.07 -17.99 -24.14
CA TYR A 234 6.22 -17.19 -25.02
C TYR A 234 5.15 -18.01 -25.74
N ILE A 235 4.05 -17.33 -26.09
CA ILE A 235 3.00 -17.84 -26.98
C ILE A 235 2.87 -16.86 -28.15
N LEU A 236 3.00 -17.38 -29.37
CA LEU A 236 2.70 -16.65 -30.59
C LEU A 236 1.37 -17.17 -31.16
N CYS A 237 0.35 -16.33 -31.16
CA CYS A 237 -0.93 -16.58 -31.81
C CYS A 237 -1.20 -15.49 -32.86
N ASN A 238 -2.17 -15.71 -33.76
CA ASN A 238 -2.26 -15.01 -35.05
C ASN A 238 -2.16 -13.47 -35.05
N GLU A 239 -2.45 -12.81 -33.92
CA GLU A 239 -2.30 -11.35 -33.78
C GLU A 239 -1.61 -10.93 -32.47
N MET A 240 -0.99 -11.85 -31.73
CA MET A 240 -0.34 -11.53 -30.45
C MET A 240 0.90 -12.37 -30.20
N LEU A 241 1.96 -11.71 -29.75
CA LEU A 241 3.12 -12.33 -29.12
C LEU A 241 3.08 -12.04 -27.62
N ALA A 242 2.87 -13.06 -26.81
CA ALA A 242 2.77 -12.94 -25.36
C ALA A 242 3.96 -13.61 -24.67
N PHE A 243 4.54 -12.94 -23.69
CA PHE A 243 5.60 -13.44 -22.82
C PHE A 243 5.07 -13.63 -21.40
N GLN A 244 5.58 -14.67 -20.74
CA GLN A 244 5.40 -14.91 -19.31
C GLN A 244 6.77 -14.79 -18.64
N LEU A 245 6.90 -13.84 -17.73
CA LEU A 245 8.10 -13.62 -16.94
C LEU A 245 7.85 -14.02 -15.49
N ASP A 246 8.88 -14.58 -14.86
CA ASP A 246 8.83 -15.02 -13.47
C ASP A 246 9.21 -13.86 -12.55
N LYS A 247 8.35 -13.54 -11.57
CA LYS A 247 8.75 -12.74 -10.42
C LYS A 247 9.44 -13.70 -9.45
N PRO A 248 10.71 -13.47 -9.04
CA PRO A 248 11.32 -14.29 -8.03
C PRO A 248 10.43 -14.28 -6.79
N ILE A 249 9.89 -15.45 -6.45
CA ILE A 249 9.44 -15.69 -5.08
C ILE A 249 10.72 -15.59 -4.27
N LYS A 250 10.82 -14.68 -3.30
CA LYS A 250 11.94 -14.63 -2.36
C LYS A 250 12.03 -16.01 -1.68
N GLN A 251 12.81 -16.93 -2.24
CA GLN A 251 13.37 -18.04 -1.50
C GLN A 251 14.59 -17.49 -0.80
N ASP A 252 14.49 -17.49 0.52
CA ASP A 252 15.60 -17.32 1.44
C ASP A 252 16.72 -18.30 1.04
N ASN A 253 17.81 -17.78 0.46
CA ASN A 253 19.12 -18.44 0.40
C ASN A 253 20.23 -17.50 -0.13
N GLY A 254 20.97 -16.92 0.83
CA GLY A 254 22.39 -16.50 0.74
C GLY A 254 22.65 -15.11 0.13
N SER A 255 23.31 -14.16 0.78
CA SER A 255 24.02 -14.14 2.07
C SER A 255 24.26 -12.69 2.51
N VAL A 256 23.61 -12.28 3.58
CA VAL A 256 24.15 -11.33 4.57
C VAL A 256 23.85 -11.99 5.91
N GLU A 257 24.84 -12.13 6.80
CA GLU A 257 24.61 -12.63 8.17
C GLU A 257 23.74 -11.62 8.93
N ILE A 258 22.43 -11.75 8.76
CA ILE A 258 21.41 -11.08 9.56
C ILE A 258 21.35 -11.84 10.88
N SER A 259 21.42 -11.11 12.01
CA SER A 259 21.32 -11.71 13.34
C SER A 259 20.04 -12.54 13.47
N GLU A 260 20.10 -13.63 14.25
CA GLU A 260 18.96 -14.52 14.50
C GLU A 260 17.75 -13.77 15.11
N GLU A 261 17.99 -12.63 15.76
CA GLU A 261 16.95 -11.73 16.27
C GLU A 261 16.20 -11.04 15.11
N THR A 262 16.90 -10.50 14.11
CA THR A 262 16.29 -9.84 12.95
C THR A 262 15.59 -10.82 12.00
N LYS A 263 16.06 -12.07 11.89
CA LYS A 263 15.34 -13.14 11.17
C LYS A 263 14.02 -13.52 11.84
N GLN A 264 13.98 -13.57 13.16
CA GLN A 264 12.73 -13.82 13.91
C GLN A 264 11.76 -12.65 13.81
N ILE A 265 12.26 -11.42 13.69
CA ILE A 265 11.46 -10.20 13.51
C ILE A 265 10.82 -10.15 12.11
N LEU A 266 11.56 -10.45 11.04
CA LEU A 266 11.04 -10.50 9.66
C LEU A 266 9.98 -11.59 9.42
N SER A 267 9.99 -12.66 10.22
CA SER A 267 9.00 -13.73 10.10
C SER A 267 7.61 -13.39 10.66
N LYS A 268 7.47 -12.26 11.38
CA LYS A 268 6.22 -11.90 12.08
C LYS A 268 5.38 -10.81 11.41
N THR A 269 5.92 -10.09 10.43
CA THR A 269 5.22 -9.00 9.71
C THR A 269 4.35 -9.47 8.53
N HIS A 270 4.37 -10.76 8.18
CA HIS A 270 3.68 -11.27 6.98
C HIS A 270 2.60 -12.33 7.24
N ASP A 271 2.20 -12.51 8.50
CA ASP A 271 1.20 -13.53 8.84
C ASP A 271 -0.25 -13.09 8.57
N ASN A 272 -0.52 -11.79 8.34
CA ASN A 272 -1.81 -11.28 7.87
C ASN A 272 -1.64 -9.99 7.05
N MET A 273 -1.97 -10.03 5.75
CA MET A 273 -2.07 -8.82 4.93
C MET A 273 -3.13 -7.87 5.48
N MET A 274 -2.76 -6.62 5.74
CA MET A 274 -3.67 -5.56 6.15
C MET A 274 -3.64 -4.43 5.12
N SER A 275 -4.79 -4.13 4.51
CA SER A 275 -4.86 -3.05 3.52
C SER A 275 -4.76 -1.67 4.16
N ALA A 276 -4.29 -0.68 3.40
CA ALA A 276 -4.29 0.73 3.82
C ALA A 276 -5.67 1.20 4.28
N GLN A 277 -6.72 0.82 3.56
CA GLN A 277 -8.08 1.15 3.97
C GLN A 277 -8.45 0.53 5.32
N GLU A 278 -8.10 -0.72 5.56
CA GLU A 278 -8.34 -1.42 6.83
C GLU A 278 -7.50 -0.85 7.98
N TYR A 279 -6.25 -0.51 7.68
CA TYR A 279 -5.33 0.10 8.61
C TYR A 279 -5.76 1.51 9.00
N ILE A 280 -6.12 2.38 8.06
CA ILE A 280 -6.62 3.73 8.37
C ILE A 280 -7.94 3.68 9.14
N ASN A 281 -8.80 2.71 8.85
CA ASN A 281 -10.05 2.52 9.61
C ASN A 281 -9.80 2.10 11.07
N THR A 282 -8.64 1.53 11.38
CA THR A 282 -8.26 1.08 12.72
C THR A 282 -7.21 1.97 13.39
N THR A 283 -6.62 2.92 12.65
CA THR A 283 -5.63 3.89 13.13
C THR A 283 -6.31 5.10 13.76
N ALA A 284 -5.82 5.55 14.91
CA ALA A 284 -6.40 6.70 15.60
C ALA A 284 -6.25 8.00 14.79
N ILE A 285 -7.33 8.78 14.69
CA ILE A 285 -7.38 10.06 13.96
C ILE A 285 -6.31 11.07 14.47
N SER A 286 -5.89 10.95 15.73
CA SER A 286 -4.81 11.76 16.30
C SER A 286 -3.46 11.65 15.58
N PHE A 287 -3.23 10.56 14.83
CA PHE A 287 -2.03 10.38 14.03
C PHE A 287 -2.08 11.13 12.70
N MET A 288 -3.28 11.41 12.17
CA MET A 288 -3.42 12.05 10.85
C MET A 288 -2.78 13.43 10.82
N SER A 289 -2.89 14.23 11.89
CA SER A 289 -2.22 15.54 11.94
C SER A 289 -0.69 15.45 11.93
N LYS A 290 -0.11 14.36 12.46
CA LYS A 290 1.34 14.13 12.41
C LYS A 290 1.76 13.67 11.01
N ILE A 291 0.97 12.80 10.40
CA ILE A 291 1.15 12.32 9.03
C ILE A 291 1.06 13.46 8.01
N ASP A 292 0.08 14.35 8.15
CA ASP A 292 -0.05 15.54 7.31
C ASP A 292 1.16 16.47 7.48
N GLY A 293 1.69 16.59 8.70
CA GLY A 293 2.92 17.33 8.99
C GLY A 293 4.14 16.83 8.23
N LEU A 294 4.18 15.53 7.87
CA LEU A 294 5.27 14.96 7.07
C LEU A 294 5.31 15.49 5.64
N GLU A 295 4.22 16.06 5.09
CA GLU A 295 4.23 16.67 3.76
C GLU A 295 5.17 17.87 3.70
N VAL A 296 5.03 18.79 4.63
CA VAL A 296 5.90 19.98 4.72
C VAL A 296 7.34 19.55 5.02
N LEU A 297 7.52 18.60 5.93
CA LEU A 297 8.84 18.06 6.28
C LEU A 297 9.52 17.38 5.08
N ASN A 298 8.76 16.72 4.19
CA ASN A 298 9.29 16.09 2.98
C ASN A 298 10.01 17.11 2.08
N ASP A 299 9.38 18.25 1.82
CA ASP A 299 9.96 19.31 0.98
C ASP A 299 11.19 19.94 1.65
N GLU A 300 11.16 20.11 2.97
CA GLU A 300 12.31 20.59 3.74
C GLU A 300 13.49 19.60 3.70
N THR A 301 13.20 18.29 3.72
CA THR A 301 14.20 17.22 3.67
C THR A 301 14.82 17.09 2.28
N ASP A 302 14.02 17.13 1.22
CA ASP A 302 14.50 17.12 -0.16
C ASP A 302 15.50 18.26 -0.39
N LYS A 303 15.14 19.47 0.04
CA LYS A 303 16.01 20.63 -0.03
C LYS A 303 17.29 20.45 0.80
N ALA A 304 17.19 19.93 2.02
CA ALA A 304 18.35 19.68 2.88
C ALA A 304 19.33 18.68 2.24
N ILE A 305 18.83 17.62 1.58
CA ILE A 305 19.66 16.63 0.88
C ILE A 305 20.37 17.27 -0.32
N LEU A 306 19.67 18.10 -1.09
CA LEU A 306 20.27 18.83 -2.23
C LEU A 306 21.32 19.85 -1.78
N ASP A 307 21.13 20.49 -0.63
CA ASP A 307 22.11 21.42 -0.07
C ASP A 307 23.34 20.69 0.49
N PHE A 308 23.14 19.52 1.12
CA PHE A 308 24.24 18.61 1.49
C PHE A 308 25.02 18.09 0.28
N GLU A 309 24.36 17.75 -0.83
CA GLU A 309 25.07 17.31 -2.06
C GLU A 309 26.01 18.40 -2.58
N LYS A 310 25.58 19.67 -2.52
CA LYS A 310 26.40 20.82 -2.95
C LYS A 310 27.54 21.11 -1.98
N VAL A 311 27.29 20.94 -0.69
CA VAL A 311 28.23 21.24 0.40
C VAL A 311 28.23 20.08 1.41
N PRO A 312 29.06 19.04 1.18
CA PRO A 312 29.07 17.85 2.03
C PRO A 312 29.84 18.09 3.33
N ASP A 313 29.18 18.72 4.30
CA ASP A 313 29.70 18.93 5.65
C ASP A 313 28.74 18.39 6.72
N LYS A 314 29.23 18.35 7.97
CA LYS A 314 28.45 17.86 9.11
C LYS A 314 27.22 18.71 9.42
N ALA A 315 27.25 20.01 9.11
CA ALA A 315 26.14 20.91 9.43
C ALA A 315 24.95 20.65 8.50
N HIS A 316 25.20 20.47 7.21
CA HIS A 316 24.15 20.12 6.25
C HIS A 316 23.64 18.70 6.46
N LEU A 317 24.52 17.73 6.73
CA LEU A 317 24.10 16.36 7.05
C LEU A 317 23.28 16.28 8.34
N ALA A 318 23.55 17.17 9.31
CA ALA A 318 22.78 17.24 10.55
C ALA A 318 21.31 17.58 10.33
N ILE A 319 21.04 18.56 9.47
CA ILE A 319 19.67 18.92 9.10
C ILE A 319 18.95 17.73 8.45
N VAL A 320 19.66 16.96 7.61
CA VAL A 320 19.08 15.78 6.95
C VAL A 320 18.67 14.72 7.98
N TYR A 321 19.56 14.31 8.88
CA TYR A 321 19.20 13.26 9.85
C TYR A 321 18.25 13.77 10.96
N GLU A 322 18.23 15.07 11.28
CA GLU A 322 17.23 15.68 12.18
C GLU A 322 15.83 15.61 11.55
N ASN A 323 15.71 15.85 10.24
CA ASN A 323 14.42 15.68 9.55
C ASN A 323 13.98 14.22 9.49
N PHE A 324 14.91 13.27 9.23
CA PHE A 324 14.59 11.84 9.29
C PHE A 324 14.21 11.38 10.71
N GLN A 325 14.66 12.06 11.77
CA GLN A 325 14.27 11.75 13.14
C GLN A 325 12.77 11.93 13.35
N GLU A 326 12.17 12.98 12.81
CA GLU A 326 10.72 13.20 12.88
C GLU A 326 9.94 12.10 12.13
N TYR A 327 10.46 11.59 11.00
CA TYR A 327 9.91 10.40 10.34
C TYR A 327 9.98 9.16 11.24
N ALA A 328 11.14 8.91 11.85
CA ALA A 328 11.35 7.78 12.74
C ALA A 328 10.40 7.82 13.95
N ASP A 329 10.20 9.00 14.54
CA ASP A 329 9.31 9.21 15.69
C ASP A 329 7.85 8.94 15.32
N VAL A 330 7.38 9.43 14.16
CA VAL A 330 6.02 9.15 13.68
C VAL A 330 5.82 7.66 13.41
N LEU A 331 6.80 7.00 12.78
CA LEU A 331 6.74 5.56 12.49
C LEU A 331 6.77 4.71 13.77
N ALA A 332 7.57 5.10 14.77
CA ALA A 332 7.67 4.39 16.05
C ALA A 332 6.37 4.47 16.87
N GLU A 333 5.60 5.54 16.73
CA GLU A 333 4.28 5.65 17.37
C GLU A 333 3.19 4.81 16.69
N LEU A 334 3.41 4.41 15.44
CA LEU A 334 2.53 3.53 14.69
C LEU A 334 2.96 2.08 14.90
N MET A 335 2.20 1.33 15.71
CA MET A 335 2.54 -0.05 16.11
C MET A 335 2.95 -0.96 14.94
N GLU A 336 2.28 -0.86 13.80
CA GLU A 336 2.57 -1.66 12.62
C GLU A 336 3.92 -1.30 11.97
N PHE A 337 4.40 -0.07 12.14
CA PHE A 337 5.65 0.42 11.54
C PHE A 337 6.78 0.62 12.56
N GLU A 338 6.62 0.13 13.79
CA GLU A 338 7.63 0.25 14.86
C GLU A 338 9.03 -0.21 14.39
N HIS A 339 9.08 -1.29 13.60
CA HIS A 339 10.30 -1.85 13.04
C HIS A 339 10.95 -0.96 11.97
N LEU A 340 10.13 -0.33 11.14
CA LEU A 340 10.61 0.62 10.14
C LEU A 340 11.14 1.89 10.81
N GLY A 341 10.45 2.38 11.86
CA GLY A 341 10.94 3.46 12.72
C GLY A 341 12.30 3.13 13.35
N PHE A 342 12.48 1.91 13.86
CA PHE A 342 13.77 1.46 14.41
C PHE A 342 14.88 1.40 13.35
N ALA A 343 14.58 0.97 12.12
CA ALA A 343 15.56 0.92 11.05
C ALA A 343 16.04 2.33 10.64
N ILE A 344 15.12 3.28 10.52
CA ILE A 344 15.47 4.68 10.25
C ILE A 344 16.25 5.28 11.42
N GLN A 345 15.90 4.94 12.67
CA GLN A 345 16.67 5.36 13.85
C GLN A 345 18.12 4.84 13.80
N THR A 346 18.32 3.61 13.33
CA THR A 346 19.66 3.02 13.16
C THR A 346 20.45 3.77 12.09
N LEU A 347 19.83 4.05 10.96
CA LEU A 347 20.41 4.87 9.90
C LEU A 347 20.80 6.27 10.41
N ILE A 348 19.94 6.95 11.16
CA ILE A 348 20.22 8.27 11.76
C ILE A 348 21.46 8.20 12.66
N ASN A 349 21.52 7.19 13.53
CA ASN A 349 22.68 6.98 14.39
C ASN A 349 23.95 6.82 13.55
N PHE A 350 23.91 6.02 12.49
CA PHE A 350 25.02 5.86 11.57
C PHE A 350 25.41 7.19 10.90
N LEU A 351 24.47 7.92 10.30
CA LEU A 351 24.73 9.21 9.66
C LEU A 351 25.38 10.22 10.61
N SER A 352 24.95 10.24 11.88
CA SER A 352 25.54 11.11 12.91
C SER A 352 27.02 10.81 13.20
N THR A 353 27.46 9.57 12.96
CA THR A 353 28.85 9.13 13.18
C THR A 353 29.78 9.47 12.03
N LEU A 354 29.26 9.75 10.83
CA LEU A 354 30.06 10.04 9.64
C LEU A 354 31.00 11.24 9.87
N THR A 355 32.23 11.11 9.41
CA THR A 355 33.26 12.15 9.49
C THR A 355 33.45 12.83 8.14
N VAL A 356 33.94 14.09 8.15
CA VAL A 356 34.21 14.84 6.90
C VAL A 356 35.21 14.11 5.99
N GLU A 357 36.12 13.33 6.57
CA GLU A 357 37.11 12.53 5.85
C GLU A 357 36.49 11.34 5.09
N GLN A 358 35.33 10.84 5.54
CA GLN A 358 34.59 9.76 4.89
C GLN A 358 33.64 10.27 3.80
N MET A 359 33.34 11.57 3.77
CA MET A 359 32.39 12.22 2.86
C MET A 359 33.10 12.87 1.67
N ASP A 360 33.77 12.06 0.85
CA ASP A 360 34.30 12.56 -0.42
C ASP A 360 33.17 12.94 -1.41
N SER A 361 33.51 13.67 -2.48
CA SER A 361 32.52 14.18 -3.43
C SER A 361 31.71 13.10 -4.15
N GLU A 362 32.24 11.88 -4.30
CA GLU A 362 31.55 10.78 -4.98
C GLU A 362 30.63 10.04 -4.01
N LYS A 363 31.14 9.70 -2.82
CA LYS A 363 30.36 9.07 -1.74
C LYS A 363 29.23 9.97 -1.27
N SER A 364 29.46 11.28 -1.17
CA SER A 364 28.41 12.25 -0.81
C SER A 364 27.31 12.30 -1.86
N LYS A 365 27.66 12.24 -3.15
CA LYS A 365 26.68 12.21 -4.24
C LYS A 365 25.83 10.94 -4.24
N ARG A 366 26.47 9.78 -4.01
CA ARG A 366 25.79 8.49 -3.88
C ARG A 366 24.88 8.47 -2.65
N LEU A 367 25.38 8.96 -1.52
CA LEU A 367 24.60 9.11 -0.29
C LEU A 367 23.38 10.00 -0.52
N SER A 368 23.53 11.17 -1.13
CA SER A 368 22.40 12.06 -1.46
C SER A 368 21.36 11.37 -2.35
N ALA A 369 21.79 10.68 -3.41
CA ALA A 369 20.86 9.96 -4.28
C ALA A 369 20.07 8.87 -3.55
N MET A 370 20.72 8.14 -2.63
CA MET A 370 20.07 7.08 -1.87
C MET A 370 19.15 7.61 -0.77
N LEU A 371 19.51 8.73 -0.13
CA LEU A 371 18.64 9.44 0.80
C LEU A 371 17.41 10.03 0.10
N LEU A 372 17.56 10.54 -1.13
CA LEU A 372 16.43 10.99 -1.96
C LEU A 372 15.50 9.82 -2.32
N ASN A 373 16.05 8.66 -2.69
CA ASN A 373 15.24 7.48 -2.96
C ASN A 373 14.48 7.00 -1.70
N LEU A 374 15.15 6.97 -0.54
CA LEU A 374 14.51 6.66 0.74
C LEU A 374 13.39 7.67 1.07
N LEU A 375 13.62 8.96 0.85
CA LEU A 375 12.63 10.02 1.05
C LEU A 375 11.43 9.84 0.11
N HIS A 376 11.65 9.51 -1.17
CA HIS A 376 10.58 9.23 -2.13
C HIS A 376 9.77 7.99 -1.75
N ASP A 377 10.42 6.93 -1.26
CA ASP A 377 9.74 5.73 -0.78
C ASP A 377 8.90 6.05 0.46
N LEU A 378 9.37 6.89 1.39
CA LEU A 378 8.59 7.37 2.54
C LEU A 378 7.42 8.27 2.12
N ALA A 379 7.61 9.14 1.12
CA ALA A 379 6.52 9.94 0.56
C ALA A 379 5.47 9.06 -0.12
N SER A 380 5.90 8.04 -0.87
CA SER A 380 5.03 7.04 -1.51
C SER A 380 4.29 6.19 -0.46
N TRP A 381 4.96 5.78 0.61
CA TRP A 381 4.34 5.14 1.77
C TRP A 381 3.24 6.02 2.36
N ARG A 382 3.54 7.29 2.67
CA ARG A 382 2.58 8.26 3.20
C ARG A 382 1.37 8.39 2.29
N GLU A 383 1.62 8.62 1.00
CA GLU A 383 0.59 8.84 -0.01
C GLU A 383 -0.30 7.60 -0.19
N ASN A 384 0.29 6.41 -0.30
CA ASN A 384 -0.45 5.19 -0.63
C ASN A 384 -1.15 4.56 0.58
N VAL A 385 -0.61 4.75 1.79
CA VAL A 385 -1.18 4.21 3.02
C VAL A 385 -2.19 5.17 3.63
N PHE A 386 -1.88 6.47 3.72
CA PHE A 386 -2.68 7.42 4.51
C PHE A 386 -3.58 8.31 3.65
N ILE A 387 -3.08 8.79 2.51
CA ILE A 387 -3.80 9.79 1.69
C ILE A 387 -4.75 9.12 0.68
N THR A 388 -4.20 8.35 -0.25
CA THR A 388 -4.97 7.69 -1.32
C THR A 388 -5.52 6.34 -0.91
N GLN A 389 -4.94 5.72 0.12
CA GLN A 389 -5.37 4.45 0.72
C GLN A 389 -5.45 3.29 -0.29
N VAL A 390 -4.62 3.35 -1.34
CA VAL A 390 -4.60 2.36 -2.43
C VAL A 390 -3.74 1.12 -2.12
N ALA A 391 -2.89 1.17 -1.08
CA ALA A 391 -2.03 0.04 -0.74
C ALA A 391 -2.86 -1.15 -0.21
N ARG A 392 -2.66 -2.34 -0.80
CA ARG A 392 -3.36 -3.57 -0.38
C ARG A 392 -2.72 -4.26 0.82
N ASP A 393 -1.46 -3.95 1.05
CA ASP A 393 -0.71 -4.30 2.23
C ASP A 393 0.00 -3.03 2.68
N ILE A 394 -0.14 -2.66 3.95
CA ILE A 394 0.54 -1.50 4.50
C ILE A 394 2.07 -1.68 4.53
N HIS A 395 2.53 -2.94 4.55
CA HIS A 395 3.94 -3.32 4.60
C HIS A 395 4.58 -3.48 3.21
N TYR A 396 3.91 -3.02 2.14
CA TYR A 396 4.33 -3.22 0.75
C TYR A 396 5.70 -2.63 0.40
N LEU A 397 6.20 -1.65 1.17
CA LEU A 397 7.52 -1.02 0.99
C LEU A 397 8.53 -1.39 2.08
N ASP A 398 8.17 -2.14 3.11
CA ASP A 398 9.06 -2.46 4.24
C ASP A 398 10.40 -3.04 3.77
N SER A 399 10.34 -3.99 2.83
CA SER A 399 11.53 -4.58 2.23
C SER A 399 12.38 -3.57 1.45
N SER A 400 11.77 -2.61 0.75
CA SER A 400 12.48 -1.58 -0.03
C SER A 400 13.17 -0.61 0.92
N LEU A 401 12.42 -0.07 1.88
CA LEU A 401 12.90 0.90 2.85
C LEU A 401 14.02 0.33 3.73
N LEU A 402 13.87 -0.90 4.23
CA LEU A 402 14.92 -1.59 4.98
C LEU A 402 16.17 -1.82 4.13
N SER A 403 16.01 -2.20 2.86
CA SER A 403 17.13 -2.36 1.93
C SER A 403 17.85 -1.03 1.70
N SER A 404 17.12 0.07 1.49
CA SER A 404 17.71 1.41 1.35
C SER A 404 18.54 1.80 2.57
N CYS A 405 18.05 1.57 3.80
CA CYS A 405 18.82 1.83 5.02
C CYS A 405 20.13 1.02 5.06
N ILE A 406 20.07 -0.27 4.77
CA ILE A 406 21.25 -1.17 4.77
C ILE A 406 22.26 -0.77 3.69
N GLN A 407 21.79 -0.44 2.49
CA GLN A 407 22.67 -0.05 1.40
C GLN A 407 23.40 1.27 1.68
N ILE A 408 22.76 2.22 2.37
CA ILE A 408 23.40 3.48 2.78
C ILE A 408 24.55 3.21 3.75
N GLU A 409 24.36 2.32 4.72
CA GLU A 409 25.41 1.92 5.66
C GLU A 409 26.59 1.24 4.92
N ALA A 410 26.28 0.35 3.96
CA ALA A 410 27.27 -0.41 3.21
C ALA A 410 28.26 0.45 2.38
N ILE A 411 27.87 1.65 1.92
CA ILE A 411 28.75 2.56 1.14
C ILE A 411 30.01 2.94 1.93
N PHE A 412 29.91 3.03 3.26
CA PHE A 412 31.00 3.48 4.12
C PHE A 412 31.66 2.34 4.90
N GLU A 413 31.14 1.12 4.77
CA GLU A 413 31.71 -0.11 5.34
C GLU A 413 32.76 -0.79 4.44
N GLU A 414 33.20 -0.16 3.34
CA GLU A 414 34.38 -0.60 2.57
C GLU A 414 35.62 -0.64 3.48
N LYS A 415 35.76 -1.74 4.23
CA LYS A 415 37.04 -2.25 4.69
C LYS A 415 37.87 -2.41 3.42
N SER A 416 39.03 -1.77 3.43
CA SER A 416 40.11 -1.98 2.48
C SER A 416 40.17 -3.45 2.07
N LEU A 417 39.62 -3.75 0.89
CA LEU A 417 39.84 -5.03 0.24
C LEU A 417 41.34 -5.06 -0.09
N ASP A 418 42.02 -6.01 0.55
CA ASP A 418 43.39 -6.40 0.26
C ASP A 418 43.57 -6.49 -1.28
N PRO A 419 44.58 -5.85 -1.89
CA PRO A 419 44.76 -5.78 -3.35
C PRO A 419 44.97 -7.13 -4.07
N ASN A 420 44.71 -8.26 -3.42
CA ASN A 420 45.00 -9.61 -3.89
C ASN A 420 43.76 -10.44 -4.26
N HIS A 421 42.60 -9.83 -4.45
CA HIS A 421 41.45 -10.52 -5.06
C HIS A 421 41.02 -9.82 -6.35
N ASP A 422 41.69 -10.24 -7.43
CA ASP A 422 41.17 -10.21 -8.80
C ASP A 422 39.79 -10.87 -8.85
N ASP A 423 38.81 -10.18 -9.41
CA ASP A 423 38.03 -10.68 -10.56
C ASP A 423 37.11 -9.56 -11.07
N GLU A 424 37.72 -8.71 -11.89
CA GLU A 424 37.27 -8.40 -13.26
C GLU A 424 35.77 -8.56 -13.62
N ILE A 425 35.13 -7.42 -13.94
CA ILE A 425 34.43 -7.08 -15.21
C ILE A 425 33.07 -6.36 -15.00
N GLU A 426 33.08 -5.05 -15.26
CA GLU A 426 31.93 -4.24 -15.72
C GLU A 426 31.40 -4.77 -17.07
N PHE A 427 30.12 -4.56 -17.41
CA PHE A 427 29.76 -4.04 -18.74
C PHE A 427 28.33 -3.46 -18.79
N PHE A 428 28.21 -2.41 -19.61
CA PHE A 428 27.11 -1.47 -19.90
C PHE A 428 25.73 -2.04 -20.24
#